data_AF-A0A8C6VTT9-F1
#
_entry.id   AF-A0A8C6VTT9-F1
#
_cell.length_a   1.000
_cell.length_b   1.000
_cell.length_c   1.000
_cell.angle_alpha   90.00
_cell.angle_beta   90.00
_cell.angle_gamma   90.00
#
_symmetry.space_group_name_H-M   'P 1'
#
loop_
_entity.id
_entity.type
_entity.pdbx_description
1 polymer ?
#
loop_
_entity_poly.entity_id
_entity_poly.type
_entity_poly.pdbx_seq_one_letter_code
_entity_poly.pdbx_strand_id
1 'polypeptide(L)' 'VENLVSWWTWLVLFVYLNGQAVGYTNWKSSEPNNLDNEDCVVLLTDSLWNDIDCDHQTLIICEL' A
#
# COMPACT_ATOMS: atom_id res chain seq x y z
N VAL A 1 18.52 11.77 -24.82
CA VAL A 1 17.14 11.44 -25.22
C VAL A 1 16.31 11.55 -23.96
N GLU A 2 15.46 12.56 -23.95
CA GLU A 2 14.57 12.89 -22.85
C GLU A 2 13.69 11.69 -22.51
N ASN A 3 13.73 11.26 -21.26
CA ASN A 3 12.56 10.68 -20.63
C ASN A 3 12.40 11.45 -19.32
N LEU A 4 11.65 12.54 -19.41
CA LEU A 4 11.08 13.24 -18.26
C LEU A 4 10.12 12.26 -17.55
N VAL A 5 10.67 11.31 -16.80
CA VAL A 5 9.91 10.49 -15.87
C VAL A 5 9.70 11.37 -14.64
N SER A 6 8.48 11.88 -14.54
CA SER A 6 7.92 12.65 -13.42
C SER A 6 8.57 12.29 -12.07
N TRP A 7 9.20 13.29 -11.43
CA TRP A 7 9.96 13.19 -10.18
C TRP A 7 9.11 12.96 -8.91
N TRP A 8 7.91 12.37 -9.02
CA TRP A 8 6.95 12.24 -7.91
C TRP A 8 6.51 10.80 -7.58
N THR A 9 6.82 9.80 -8.40
CA THR A 9 6.24 8.44 -8.26
C THR A 9 7.14 7.43 -7.53
N TRP A 10 8.23 7.86 -6.87
CA TRP A 10 9.23 6.96 -6.29
C TRP A 10 9.20 6.76 -4.76
N LEU A 11 8.25 7.34 -4.02
CA LEU A 11 8.34 7.35 -2.55
C LEU A 11 7.37 6.43 -1.79
N VAL A 12 6.43 5.74 -2.44
CA VAL A 12 5.55 4.78 -1.74
C VAL A 12 5.97 3.37 -2.07
N LEU A 13 6.99 2.88 -1.36
CA LEU A 13 7.40 1.47 -1.40
C LEU A 13 6.84 0.75 -0.18
N PHE A 14 5.85 -0.12 -0.39
CA PHE A 14 5.40 -1.04 0.65
C PHE A 14 6.39 -2.18 0.81
N VAL A 15 6.72 -2.46 2.07
CA VAL A 15 7.59 -3.56 2.49
C VAL A 15 6.84 -4.45 3.48
N TYR A 16 7.18 -5.73 3.50
CA TYR A 16 6.81 -6.59 4.62
C TYR A 16 7.50 -6.11 5.91
N LEU A 17 7.02 -6.56 7.07
CA LEU A 17 7.58 -6.18 8.37
C LEU A 17 9.06 -6.58 8.53
N ASN A 18 9.56 -7.51 7.71
CA ASN A 18 10.97 -7.90 7.67
C ASN A 18 11.85 -7.01 6.76
N GLY A 19 11.28 -5.95 6.17
CA GLY A 19 11.97 -4.99 5.29
C GLY A 19 12.11 -5.43 3.83
N GLN A 20 11.63 -6.61 3.44
CA GLN A 20 11.61 -7.02 2.04
C GLN A 20 10.51 -6.29 1.26
N ALA A 21 10.80 -5.90 0.03
CA ALA A 21 9.78 -5.35 -0.87
C ALA A 21 8.64 -6.35 -1.08
N VAL A 22 7.41 -5.86 -1.10
CA VAL A 22 6.23 -6.69 -1.34
C VAL A 22 6.29 -7.29 -2.75
N GLY A 23 6.15 -8.62 -2.84
CA GLY A 23 6.29 -9.37 -4.10
C GLY A 23 4.99 -9.56 -4.88
N TYR A 24 3.84 -9.42 -4.21
CA TYR A 24 2.50 -9.54 -4.79
C TYR A 24 1.61 -8.43 -4.23
N THR A 25 0.82 -7.81 -5.10
CA THR A 25 -0.14 -6.77 -4.72
C THR A 25 -1.50 -7.02 -5.37
N ASN A 26 -2.56 -6.58 -4.71
CA ASN A 26 -3.94 -6.64 -5.22
C ASN A 26 -4.70 -5.34 -4.93
N TRP A 27 -4.09 -4.21 -5.27
CA TRP A 27 -4.66 -2.89 -5.02
C TRP A 27 -6.01 -2.70 -5.69
N LYS A 28 -6.92 -2.06 -4.97
CA LYS A 28 -8.13 -1.50 -5.57
C LYS A 28 -7.71 -0.45 -6.62
N SER A 29 -8.55 -0.24 -7.63
CA SER A 29 -8.27 0.79 -8.64
C SER A 29 -7.97 2.13 -7.97
N SER A 30 -6.87 2.75 -8.39
CA SER A 30 -6.35 4.01 -7.88
C SER A 30 -5.59 3.94 -6.55
N GLU A 31 -5.45 2.76 -5.94
CA GLU A 31 -4.63 2.55 -4.75
C GLU A 31 -3.22 2.02 -5.10
N PRO A 32 -2.21 2.28 -4.26
CA PRO A 32 -2.24 3.14 -3.07
C PRO A 32 -2.23 4.64 -3.45
N ASN A 33 -3.02 5.47 -2.77
CA ASN A 33 -3.22 6.88 -3.13
C ASN A 33 -2.70 7.90 -2.10
N ASN A 34 -2.37 7.44 -0.89
CA ASN A 34 -1.87 8.24 0.23
C ASN A 34 -2.72 9.50 0.50
N LEU A 35 -4.05 9.39 0.53
CA LEU A 35 -4.96 10.55 0.62
C LEU A 35 -4.76 11.37 1.91
N ASP A 36 -4.44 10.71 3.03
CA ASP A 36 -4.30 11.34 4.35
C ASP A 36 -3.14 10.73 5.18
N ASN A 37 -1.96 10.56 4.58
CA ASN A 37 -0.80 9.90 5.22
C ASN A 37 -1.10 8.44 5.62
N GLU A 38 -1.45 7.64 4.61
CA GLU A 38 -1.93 6.27 4.72
C GLU A 38 -0.77 5.29 4.51
N ASP A 39 -0.10 4.92 5.61
CA ASP A 39 1.12 4.10 5.58
C ASP A 39 0.88 2.60 5.86
N CYS A 40 -0.36 2.20 6.19
CA CYS A 40 -0.75 0.81 6.47
C CYS A 40 -1.67 0.24 5.38
N VAL A 41 -1.78 -1.09 5.28
CA VAL A 41 -2.61 -1.76 4.26
C VAL A 41 -3.73 -2.54 4.91
N VAL A 42 -4.94 -2.42 4.38
CA VAL A 42 -6.10 -3.23 4.78
C VAL A 42 -6.63 -4.04 3.60
N LEU A 43 -7.13 -5.24 3.90
CA LEU A 43 -7.87 -6.08 2.98
C LEU A 43 -9.36 -5.74 3.05
N LEU A 44 -9.94 -5.31 1.92
CA LEU A 44 -11.37 -5.03 1.80
C LEU A 44 -12.17 -6.33 1.62
N THR A 45 -13.49 -6.24 1.79
CA THR A 45 -14.40 -7.40 1.66
C THR A 45 -14.45 -8.01 0.26
N ASP A 46 -14.06 -7.24 -0.77
CA ASP A 46 -13.91 -7.70 -2.16
C ASP A 46 -12.50 -8.23 -2.47
N SER A 47 -11.68 -8.44 -1.43
CA SER A 47 -10.30 -8.92 -1.51
C SER A 47 -9.30 -7.95 -2.15
N LEU A 48 -9.70 -6.72 -2.46
CA LEU A 48 -8.81 -5.67 -2.93
C LEU A 48 -8.15 -4.93 -1.75
N TRP A 49 -7.02 -4.28 -2.00
CA TRP A 49 -6.24 -3.59 -0.97
C TRP A 49 -6.47 -2.09 -1.03
N ASN A 50 -6.44 -1.46 0.15
CA ASN A 50 -6.42 0.00 0.34
C ASN A 50 -5.26 0.33 1.27
N ASP A 51 -4.49 1.37 0.97
CA ASP A 51 -3.68 2.03 1.98
C ASP A 51 -4.61 2.82 2.92
N ILE A 52 -4.32 2.79 4.22
CA ILE A 52 -5.10 3.47 5.25
C ILE A 52 -4.18 4.04 6.33
N ASP A 53 -4.71 4.96 7.13
CA ASP A 53 -4.10 5.36 8.40
C ASP A 53 -3.88 4.11 9.29
N CYS A 54 -2.67 3.97 9.82
CA CYS A 54 -2.29 2.86 10.70
C CYS A 54 -3.07 2.83 12.03
N ASP A 55 -3.64 3.95 12.46
CA ASP A 55 -4.44 4.02 13.70
C ASP A 55 -5.90 3.55 13.48
N HIS A 56 -6.28 3.16 12.27
CA HIS A 56 -7.61 2.65 11.98
C HIS A 56 -7.87 1.30 12.66
N GLN A 57 -9.04 1.16 13.31
CA GLN A 57 -9.44 -0.10 13.95
C GLN A 57 -9.99 -1.07 12.90
N THR A 58 -9.28 -2.17 12.66
CA THR A 58 -9.65 -3.19 11.66
C THR A 58 -9.73 -4.60 12.28
N LEU A 59 -10.15 -5.58 11.50
CA LEU A 59 -10.14 -7.00 11.92
C LEU A 59 -8.72 -7.54 11.97
N ILE A 60 -8.39 -8.28 13.01
CA ILE A 60 -7.06 -8.88 13.20
C ILE A 60 -7.04 -10.26 12.53
N ILE A 61 -6.06 -10.47 11.65
CA ILE A 61 -5.74 -11.74 11.01
C ILE A 61 -4.25 -12.00 11.22
N CYS A 62 -3.88 -13.20 11.69
CA CYS A 62 -2.49 -13.60 11.89
C CYS A 62 -2.12 -14.72 10.92
N GLU A 63 -0.86 -14.76 10.49
CA GLU A 63 -0.23 -15.93 9.89
C GLU A 63 0.53 -16.74 10.96
N LEU A 64 0.78 -18.03 10.69
CA LEU A 64 1.49 -18.97 11.58
C LEU A 64 2.91 -19.25 11.08
#